data_AF-A0AB33HMY3-F1
#
_entry.id   AF-A0AB33HMY3-F1
#
_cell.length_a   1.000
_cell.length_b   1.000
_cell.length_c   1.000
_cell.angle_alpha   90.00
_cell.angle_beta   90.00
_cell.angle_gamma   90.00
#
_symmetry.space_group_name_H-M   'P 1'
#
loop_
_entity.id
_entity.type
_entity.pdbx_description
1 polymer ?
#
loop_
_entity_poly.entity_id
_entity_poly.type
_entity_poly.pdbx_seq_one_letter_code
_entity_poly.pdbx_strand_id
1 'polypeptide(L)'
;MEHVNEILATVGRILHETTTANTNVANKSTERLGAYIGAGITMVGGATVGLGQGYIFGKAVEAVARNPEVEKQVFKLIFIGSAISESSSIYSLLIAFILIFVSGA
;
A
#
# COMPACT_ATOMS: atom_id res chain seq x y z
N MET A 1 16.60 25.20 51.22
CA MET A 1 17.47 24.67 50.15
C MET A 1 16.86 23.45 49.49
N GLU A 2 16.33 22.49 50.26
CA GLU A 2 15.72 21.25 49.75
C GLU A 2 14.52 21.48 48.79
N HIS A 3 13.61 22.40 49.13
CA HIS A 3 12.49 22.77 48.25
C HIS A 3 12.92 23.38 46.91
N VAL A 4 14.07 24.06 46.86
CA VAL A 4 14.59 24.65 45.61
C VAL A 4 15.10 23.54 44.68
N ASN A 5 15.68 22.47 45.23
CA ASN A 5 16.15 21.33 44.46
C ASN A 5 14.99 20.49 43.90
N GLU A 6 13.89 20.33 44.64
CA GLU A 6 12.67 19.67 44.13
C GLU A 6 12.02 20.45 42.99
N ILE A 7 11.96 21.78 43.11
CA ILE A 7 11.45 22.65 42.04
C ILE A 7 12.33 22.52 40.79
N LEU A 8 13.66 22.57 40.95
CA LEU A 8 14.60 22.39 39.83
C LEU A 8 14.47 21.02 39.18
N ALA A 9 14.31 19.95 39.96
CA ALA A 9 14.07 18.60 39.44
C ALA A 9 12.74 18.49 38.69
N THR A 10 11.69 19.13 39.19
CA THR A 10 10.36 19.16 38.55
C THR A 10 10.39 19.91 37.23
N VAL A 11 11.03 21.09 37.20
CA VAL A 11 11.21 21.89 35.99
C VAL A 11 12.05 21.13 34.95
N GLY A 12 13.12 20.47 35.38
CA GLY A 12 13.95 19.61 34.51
C GLY A 12 13.15 18.45 33.90
N ARG A 13 12.28 17.80 34.68
CA ARG A 13 11.39 16.73 34.19
C ARG A 13 10.37 17.25 33.17
N ILE A 14 9.74 18.39 33.43
CA ILE A 14 8.78 19.02 32.53
C ILE A 14 9.45 19.40 31.20
N LEU A 15 10.67 19.97 31.25
CA LEU A 15 11.45 20.31 30.07
C LEU A 15 11.76 19.08 29.21
N HIS A 16 12.16 17.97 29.84
CA HIS A 16 12.41 16.72 29.13
C HIS A 16 11.12 16.13 28.54
N GLU A 17 10.03 16.06 29.32
CA GLU A 17 8.73 15.57 28.82
C GLU A 17 8.20 16.40 27.66
N THR A 18 8.36 17.73 27.72
CA THR A 18 7.95 18.64 26.65
C THR A 18 8.81 18.45 25.40
N THR A 19 10.11 18.26 25.56
CA THR A 19 11.04 18.01 24.44
C THR A 19 10.73 16.68 23.76
N THR A 20 10.54 15.61 24.53
CA THR A 20 10.21 14.27 24.02
C THR A 20 8.81 14.22 23.39
N ALA A 21 7.84 14.94 23.95
CA ALA A 21 6.51 15.06 23.35
C ALA A 21 6.57 15.73 21.96
N ASN A 22 7.34 16.81 21.81
CA ASN A 22 7.50 17.50 20.54
C ASN A 22 8.16 16.62 19.46
N THR A 23 9.19 15.84 19.82
CA THR A 23 9.84 14.92 18.87
C THR A 23 8.92 13.78 18.43
N ASN A 24 8.08 13.25 19.33
CA ASN A 24 7.14 12.17 19.00
C ASN A 24 6.06 12.63 18.01
N VAL A 25 5.57 13.87 18.15
CA VAL A 25 4.58 14.45 17.21
C VAL A 25 5.21 14.69 15.83
N ALA A 26 6.46 15.16 15.79
CA ALA A 26 7.19 15.36 14.54
C ALA A 26 7.46 14.03 13.80
N ASN A 27 7.87 12.99 14.54
CA ASN A 27 8.12 11.66 13.98
C ASN A 27 6.82 11.04 13.43
N LYS A 28 5.72 11.09 14.21
CA LYS A 28 4.42 10.54 13.79
C LYS A 28 3.90 11.19 12.49
N SER A 29 4.15 12.49 12.30
CA SER A 29 3.74 13.18 11.06
C SER A 29 4.53 12.71 9.84
N THR A 30 5.84 12.47 10.01
CA THR A 30 6.74 12.02 8.94
C THR A 30 6.43 10.57 8.54
N GLU A 31 6.16 9.70 9.50
CA GLU A 31 5.79 8.29 9.26
C GLU A 31 4.51 8.18 8.42
N ARG A 32 3.48 8.98 8.74
CA ARG A 32 2.21 8.99 8.00
C ARG A 32 2.37 9.47 6.57
N LEU A 33 3.19 10.51 6.36
CA LEU A 33 3.50 11.01 5.02
C LEU A 33 4.18 9.92 4.17
N GLY A 34 5.17 9.24 4.74
CA GLY A 34 5.86 8.13 4.08
C GLY A 34 4.90 6.99 3.72
N ALA A 35 3.97 6.64 4.61
CA ALA A 35 2.97 5.60 4.38
C ALA A 35 2.03 5.93 3.21
N TYR A 36 1.53 7.17 3.11
CA TYR A 36 0.63 7.58 2.02
C TYR A 36 1.32 7.63 0.66
N ILE A 37 2.56 8.14 0.62
CA ILE A 37 3.35 8.15 -0.61
C ILE A 37 3.66 6.71 -1.05
N GLY A 38 4.09 5.85 -0.11
CA GLY A 38 4.35 4.44 -0.37
C GLY A 38 3.13 3.71 -0.92
N ALA A 39 1.96 3.91 -0.30
CA ALA A 39 0.70 3.32 -0.74
C ALA A 39 0.34 3.74 -2.19
N GLY A 40 0.53 5.00 -2.54
CA GLY A 40 0.30 5.49 -3.90
C GLY A 40 1.22 4.83 -4.93
N ILE A 41 2.52 4.72 -4.63
CA ILE A 41 3.51 4.11 -5.54
C ILE A 41 3.21 2.63 -5.76
N THR A 42 2.89 1.90 -4.69
CA THR A 42 2.55 0.47 -4.79
C THR A 42 1.37 0.23 -5.73
N MET A 43 0.33 1.06 -5.68
CA MET A 43 -0.86 0.93 -6.53
C MET A 43 -0.58 1.15 -8.02
N VAL A 44 0.43 1.94 -8.38
CA VAL A 44 0.85 2.09 -9.79
C VAL A 44 1.30 0.73 -10.34
N GLY A 45 2.03 -0.06 -9.55
CA GLY A 45 2.42 -1.42 -9.93
C GLY A 45 1.23 -2.34 -10.17
N GLY A 46 0.21 -2.29 -9.30
CA GLY A 46 -1.03 -3.07 -9.46
C GLY A 46 -1.81 -2.68 -10.72
N ALA A 47 -1.90 -1.39 -11.02
CA ALA A 47 -2.65 -0.88 -12.18
C ALA A 47 -2.14 -1.39 -13.53
N THR A 48 -0.86 -1.78 -13.63
CA THR A 48 -0.26 -2.32 -14.88
C THR A 48 -0.90 -3.62 -15.35
N VAL A 49 -1.48 -4.40 -14.43
CA VAL A 49 -2.17 -5.66 -14.72
C VAL A 49 -3.37 -5.46 -15.65
N GLY A 50 -4.16 -4.41 -15.41
CA GLY A 50 -5.35 -4.13 -16.22
C GLY A 50 -5.03 -3.81 -17.68
N LEU A 51 -3.89 -3.17 -17.94
CA LEU A 51 -3.41 -2.90 -19.29
C LEU A 51 -3.04 -4.19 -20.04
N GLY A 52 -2.36 -5.13 -19.34
CA GLY A 52 -1.97 -6.42 -19.91
C GLY A 52 -3.18 -7.32 -20.19
N GLN A 53 -4.13 -7.40 -19.26
CA GLN A 53 -5.35 -8.19 -19.42
C GLN A 53 -6.20 -7.70 -20.59
N GLY A 54 -6.37 -6.37 -20.74
CA GLY A 54 -7.12 -5.80 -21.87
C GLY A 54 -6.56 -6.21 -23.23
N TYR A 55 -5.24 -6.21 -23.37
CA TYR A 55 -4.57 -6.68 -24.59
C TYR A 55 -4.78 -8.18 -24.84
N ILE A 56 -4.58 -9.01 -23.81
CA ILE A 56 -4.73 -10.47 -23.91
C ILE A 56 -6.18 -10.84 -24.25
N PHE A 57 -7.16 -10.19 -23.64
CA PHE A 57 -8.59 -10.45 -23.91
C PHE A 57 -8.97 -10.03 -25.32
N GLY A 58 -8.48 -8.89 -25.82
CA GLY A 58 -8.68 -8.51 -27.22
C GLY A 58 -8.14 -9.56 -28.19
N LYS A 59 -6.94 -10.09 -27.93
CA LYS A 59 -6.34 -11.16 -28.75
C LYS A 59 -7.08 -12.49 -28.62
N ALA A 60 -7.63 -12.79 -27.46
CA ALA A 60 -8.44 -13.97 -27.27
C ALA A 60 -9.76 -13.90 -28.05
N VAL A 61 -10.41 -12.74 -28.08
CA VAL A 61 -11.62 -12.53 -28.90
C VAL A 61 -11.29 -12.68 -30.39
N GLU A 62 -10.19 -12.11 -30.86
CA GLU A 62 -9.72 -12.32 -32.25
C GLU A 62 -9.46 -13.82 -32.54
N ALA A 63 -8.88 -14.56 -31.61
CA ALA A 63 -8.60 -15.99 -31.77
C ALA A 63 -9.88 -16.83 -31.85
N VAL A 64 -10.85 -16.57 -30.97
CA VAL A 64 -12.16 -17.23 -30.98
C VAL A 64 -12.98 -16.87 -32.22
N ALA A 65 -12.91 -15.61 -32.67
CA ALA A 65 -13.59 -15.17 -33.88
C ALA A 65 -13.08 -15.90 -35.14
N ARG A 66 -11.78 -16.22 -35.19
CA ARG A 66 -11.17 -16.99 -36.30
C ARG A 66 -11.45 -18.48 -36.23
N ASN A 67 -11.43 -19.05 -35.01
CA ASN A 67 -11.62 -20.48 -34.78
C ASN A 67 -12.60 -20.68 -33.60
N PRO A 68 -13.92 -20.72 -33.85
CA PRO A 68 -14.91 -20.84 -32.78
C PRO A 68 -14.80 -22.15 -32.00
N GLU A 69 -14.27 -23.20 -32.62
CA GLU A 69 -14.07 -24.52 -32.01
C GLU A 69 -13.08 -24.54 -30.82
N VAL A 70 -12.16 -23.58 -30.75
CA VAL A 70 -11.20 -23.48 -29.63
C VAL A 70 -11.68 -22.59 -28.48
N GLU A 71 -12.90 -22.05 -28.55
CA GLU A 71 -13.48 -21.14 -27.56
C GLU A 71 -13.28 -21.65 -26.12
N LYS A 72 -13.69 -22.90 -25.86
CA LYS A 72 -13.62 -23.48 -24.51
C LYS A 72 -12.20 -23.58 -23.97
N GLN A 73 -11.23 -23.85 -24.84
CA GLN A 73 -9.82 -23.94 -24.45
C GLN A 73 -9.23 -22.56 -24.19
N VAL A 74 -9.54 -21.58 -25.06
CA VAL A 74 -9.10 -20.19 -24.94
C VAL A 74 -9.68 -19.55 -23.67
N PHE A 75 -10.97 -19.70 -23.40
CA PHE A 75 -11.58 -19.21 -22.17
C PHE A 75 -10.96 -19.83 -20.91
N LYS A 76 -10.66 -21.14 -20.93
CA LYS A 76 -9.99 -21.79 -19.79
C LYS A 76 -8.62 -21.19 -19.52
N LEU A 77 -7.83 -20.92 -20.57
CA LEU A 77 -6.53 -20.28 -20.44
C LEU A 77 -6.63 -18.83 -19.97
N ILE A 78 -7.62 -18.07 -20.46
CA ILE A 78 -7.91 -16.71 -20.00
C ILE A 78 -8.20 -16.69 -18.51
N PHE A 79 -9.08 -17.56 -17.99
CA PHE A 79 -9.43 -17.54 -16.58
C PHE A 79 -8.26 -17.91 -15.68
N ILE A 80 -7.46 -18.92 -16.08
CA ILE A 80 -6.25 -19.30 -15.34
C ILE A 80 -5.24 -18.15 -15.34
N GLY A 81 -4.96 -17.56 -16.51
CA GLY A 81 -4.05 -16.43 -16.64
C GLY A 81 -4.53 -15.19 -15.89
N SER A 82 -5.82 -14.89 -15.96
CA SER A 82 -6.43 -13.76 -15.25
C SER A 82 -6.39 -13.95 -13.74
N ALA A 83 -6.66 -15.14 -13.22
CA ALA A 83 -6.58 -15.40 -11.79
C ALA A 83 -5.15 -15.20 -11.25
N ILE A 84 -4.14 -15.67 -11.99
CA ILE A 84 -2.73 -15.47 -11.65
C ILE A 84 -2.39 -13.97 -11.72
N SER A 85 -2.82 -13.28 -12.78
CA SER A 85 -2.57 -11.86 -12.96
C SER A 85 -3.22 -11.00 -11.87
N GLU A 86 -4.48 -11.29 -11.50
CA GLU A 86 -5.20 -10.59 -10.43
C GLU A 86 -4.55 -10.79 -9.07
N SER A 87 -3.98 -11.97 -8.79
CA SER A 87 -3.29 -12.20 -7.52
C SER A 87 -2.15 -11.19 -7.28
N SER A 88 -1.42 -10.82 -8.33
CA SER A 88 -0.38 -9.79 -8.25
C SER A 88 -0.95 -8.41 -7.95
N SER A 89 -2.11 -8.07 -8.51
CA SER A 89 -2.79 -6.79 -8.27
C SER A 89 -3.36 -6.71 -6.84
N ILE A 90 -3.90 -7.82 -6.34
CA ILE A 90 -4.38 -7.94 -4.97
C ILE A 90 -3.23 -7.80 -3.96
N TYR A 91 -2.03 -8.31 -4.23
CA TYR A 91 -0.88 -8.09 -3.34
C TYR A 91 -0.47 -6.62 -3.26
N SER A 92 -0.52 -5.89 -4.38
CA SER A 92 -0.30 -4.45 -4.41
C SER A 92 -1.35 -3.70 -3.56
N LEU A 93 -2.63 -4.02 -3.75
CA LEU A 93 -3.73 -3.46 -2.97
C LEU A 93 -3.60 -3.77 -1.46
N LEU A 94 -3.24 -5.01 -1.12
CA LEU A 94 -3.02 -5.45 0.25
C LEU A 94 -1.92 -4.63 0.93
N ILE A 95 -0.78 -4.45 0.27
CA ILE A 95 0.32 -3.65 0.81
C ILE A 95 -0.08 -2.19 0.97
N ALA A 96 -0.82 -1.62 0.01
CA ALA A 96 -1.32 -0.26 0.11
C ALA A 96 -2.26 -0.08 1.32
N PHE A 97 -3.15 -1.04 1.57
CA PHE A 97 -4.00 -1.03 2.76
C PHE A 97 -3.22 -1.19 4.06
N ILE A 98 -2.22 -2.08 4.10
CA ILE A 98 -1.38 -2.22 5.29
C ILE A 98 -0.67 -0.89 5.60
N LEU A 99 -0.09 -0.23 4.60
CA LEU A 99 0.57 1.05 4.80
C LEU A 99 -0.41 2.12 5.33
N ILE A 100 -1.61 2.23 4.76
CA ILE A 100 -2.59 3.24 5.17
C ILE A 100 -3.16 2.96 6.57
N PHE A 101 -3.56 1.73 6.86
CA PHE A 101 -4.30 1.41 8.08
C PHE A 101 -3.41 1.04 9.27
N VAL A 102 -2.18 0.59 9.04
CA VAL A 102 -1.25 0.22 10.11
C VAL A 102 -0.25 1.35 10.38
N SER A 103 0.27 2.01 9.35
CA SER A 103 1.27 3.08 9.49
C SER A 103 0.71 4.49 9.31
N GLY A 104 -0.41 4.65 8.61
CA GLY A 104 -1.07 5.94 8.38
C GLY A 104 -2.10 6.36 9.44
N ALA A 105 -2.52 5.45 10.33
CA ALA A 105 -3.48 5.69 11.41
C ALA A 105 -2.81 6.24 12.69
#